data_AF-D8TP01-F1
#
_entry.id   AF-D8TP01-F1
#
_cell.length_a   1.000
_cell.length_b   1.000
_cell.length_c   1.000
_cell.angle_alpha   90.00
_cell.angle_beta   90.00
_cell.angle_gamma   90.00
#
_symmetry.space_group_name_H-M   'P 1'
#
loop_
_entity.id
_entity.type
_entity.pdbx_description
1 polymer ?
#
loop_
_entity_poly.entity_id
_entity_poly.type
_entity_poly.pdbx_seq_one_letter_code
_entity_poly.pdbx_strand_id
1 'polypeptide(L)'
;MASRKRGLKFCPETNDLLYPREDKERRVLEYYCKTCNYCVQADPSEWCVYVHATVVDEKDKITTLYDVTADPTLPRTRDVRCPRCNHNEAVFVSEPTEQGMTLYFHCIACKEKWRDYV
;
A
#
# COMPACT_ATOMS: atom_id res chain seq x y z
N MET A 1 -12.93 6.84 -1.77
CA MET A 1 -12.56 7.37 -0.45
C MET A 1 -11.15 6.86 -0.15
N ALA A 2 -10.18 7.74 0.07
CA ALA A 2 -8.80 7.29 0.30
C ALA A 2 -8.75 6.38 1.53
N SER A 3 -8.30 5.13 1.34
CA SER A 3 -8.00 4.21 2.44
C SER A 3 -6.96 4.89 3.33
N ARG A 4 -7.39 5.39 4.49
CA ARG A 4 -6.50 5.97 5.50
C ARG A 4 -5.70 4.83 6.12
N LYS A 5 -4.66 4.36 5.44
CA LYS A 5 -3.59 3.55 6.04
C LYS A 5 -2.97 4.37 7.15
N ARG A 6 -3.21 3.97 8.40
CA ARG A 6 -2.64 4.61 9.59
C ARG A 6 -1.46 3.78 10.09
N GLY A 7 -0.38 4.47 10.43
CA GLY A 7 0.80 3.84 11.01
C GLY A 7 0.52 3.37 12.43
N LEU A 8 1.14 2.24 12.80
CA LEU A 8 1.22 1.82 14.20
C LEU A 8 2.13 2.80 14.95
N LYS A 9 1.77 3.14 16.20
CA LYS A 9 2.58 4.00 17.07
C LYS A 9 3.37 3.15 18.06
N PHE A 10 4.63 3.54 18.28
CA PHE A 10 5.55 2.84 19.17
C PHE A 10 5.99 3.76 20.31
N CYS A 11 6.22 3.17 21.47
CA CYS A 11 6.72 3.88 22.64
C CYS A 11 8.16 4.34 22.41
N PRO A 12 8.52 5.61 22.64
CA PRO A 12 9.90 6.08 22.47
C PRO A 12 10.88 5.49 23.48
N GLU A 13 10.39 5.04 24.64
CA GLU A 13 11.22 4.46 25.71
C GLU A 13 11.47 2.95 25.54
N THR A 14 10.41 2.16 25.33
CA THR A 14 10.50 0.68 25.27
C THR A 14 10.41 0.12 23.87
N ASN A 15 10.08 0.93 22.87
CA ASN A 15 9.80 0.51 21.50
C ASN A 15 8.63 -0.50 21.39
N ASP A 16 7.79 -0.61 22.42
CA ASP A 16 6.57 -1.43 22.40
C ASP A 16 5.44 -0.75 21.63
N LEU A 17 4.47 -1.53 21.16
CA LEU A 17 3.26 -1.03 20.53
C LEU A 17 2.41 -0.22 21.53
N LEU A 18 2.01 1.00 21.15
CA LEU A 18 1.07 1.80 21.94
C LEU A 18 -0.37 1.38 21.68
N TYR A 19 -1.18 1.39 22.73
CA TYR A 19 -2.59 0.98 22.66
C TYR A 19 -3.51 2.20 22.80
N PRO A 20 -4.61 2.27 22.03
CA PRO A 20 -5.60 3.33 22.18
C PRO A 20 -6.41 3.15 23.48
N ARG A 21 -6.64 4.24 24.21
CA ARG A 21 -7.57 4.34 25.35
C ARG A 21 -8.28 5.70 25.34
N GLU A 22 -9.41 5.78 26.02
CA GLU A 22 -10.10 7.03 26.27
C GLU A 22 -9.62 7.66 27.58
N ASP A 23 -9.21 8.93 27.54
CA ASP A 23 -9.14 9.78 28.72
C ASP A 23 -10.56 10.33 28.98
N LYS A 24 -11.21 9.81 30.02
CA LYS A 24 -12.63 10.11 30.33
C LYS A 24 -12.84 11.53 30.85
N GLU A 25 -11.84 12.14 31.48
CA GLU A 25 -11.94 13.49 32.04
C GLU A 25 -11.88 14.51 30.91
N ARG A 26 -10.91 14.33 30.01
CA ARG A 26 -10.66 15.24 28.88
C ARG A 26 -11.48 14.88 27.64
N ARG A 27 -12.09 13.68 27.61
CA ARG A 27 -12.83 13.10 26.48
C ARG A 27 -12.01 13.08 25.19
N VAL A 28 -10.76 12.67 25.31
CA VAL A 28 -9.83 12.57 24.17
C VAL A 28 -9.31 11.14 24.01
N LEU A 29 -9.01 10.77 22.77
CA LEU A 29 -8.29 9.54 22.47
C LEU A 29 -6.81 9.72 22.84
N GLU A 30 -6.27 8.76 23.58
CA GLU A 30 -4.87 8.70 23.98
C GLU A 30 -4.26 7.35 23.60
N TYR A 31 -2.99 7.35 23.22
CA TYR A 31 -2.19 6.15 23.05
C TYR A 31 -1.26 5.98 24.24
N TYR A 32 -1.30 4.81 24.88
CA TYR A 32 -0.49 4.53 26.07
C TYR A 32 0.34 3.25 25.92
N CYS A 33 1.49 3.22 26.60
CA CYS A 33 2.34 2.03 26.70
C CYS A 33 1.82 1.11 27.83
N LYS A 34 1.88 -0.21 27.62
CA LYS A 34 1.54 -1.17 28.69
C LYS A 34 2.69 -1.42 29.67
N THR A 35 3.92 -1.14 29.23
CA THR A 35 5.15 -1.47 29.96
C THR A 35 5.65 -0.31 30.80
N CYS A 36 5.48 0.93 30.34
CA CYS A 36 5.90 2.14 31.05
C CYS A 36 4.75 3.16 31.14
N ASN A 37 5.01 4.31 31.76
CA ASN A 37 4.01 5.37 31.98
C ASN A 37 3.85 6.33 30.80
N TYR A 38 4.48 6.04 29.65
CA TYR A 38 4.37 6.88 28.47
C TYR A 38 2.93 6.87 27.92
N CYS A 39 2.41 8.08 27.67
CA CYS A 39 1.13 8.30 27.05
C CYS A 39 1.16 9.56 26.18
N VAL A 40 0.38 9.56 25.08
CA VAL A 40 0.34 10.65 24.12
C VAL A 40 -1.07 10.80 23.55
N GLN A 41 -1.59 12.03 23.53
CA GLN A 41 -2.89 12.33 22.95
C GLN A 41 -2.86 12.09 21.43
N ALA A 42 -3.93 11.51 20.89
CA ALA A 42 -4.07 11.31 19.45
C ALA A 42 -4.41 12.62 18.72
N ASP A 43 -3.81 12.82 17.56
CA ASP A 43 -4.18 13.89 16.64
C ASP A 43 -5.60 13.68 16.08
N PRO A 44 -6.37 14.75 15.78
CA PRO A 44 -7.71 14.63 15.20
C PRO A 44 -7.76 13.86 13.87
N SER A 45 -6.67 13.85 13.11
CA SER A 45 -6.53 13.06 11.89
C SER A 45 -6.48 11.54 12.15
N GLU A 46 -6.23 11.13 13.40
CA GLU A 46 -5.95 9.74 13.82
C GLU A 46 -7.00 9.16 14.80
N TRP A 47 -8.14 9.83 15.01
CA TRP A 47 -9.20 9.33 15.91
C TRP A 47 -9.80 7.98 15.52
N CYS A 48 -9.68 7.58 14.27
CA CYS A 48 -10.14 6.28 13.84
C CYS A 48 -9.11 5.24 14.30
N VAL A 49 -9.47 4.35 15.22
CA VAL A 49 -8.53 3.36 15.78
C VAL A 49 -8.37 2.12 14.91
N TYR A 50 -9.39 1.76 14.14
CA TYR A 50 -9.42 0.54 13.33
C TYR A 50 -10.22 0.75 12.05
N VAL A 51 -9.76 0.17 10.96
CA VAL A 51 -10.49 0.08 9.68
C VAL A 51 -10.39 -1.36 9.22
N HIS A 52 -11.55 -1.97 8.98
CA HIS A 52 -11.62 -3.24 8.27
C HIS A 52 -11.86 -2.95 6.79
N ALA A 53 -10.82 -3.10 5.96
CA ALA A 53 -10.96 -2.98 4.52
C ALA A 53 -11.40 -4.34 3.95
N THR A 54 -12.64 -4.43 3.50
CA THR A 54 -13.21 -5.64 2.87
C THR A 54 -12.79 -5.77 1.40
N VAL A 55 -12.53 -4.64 0.74
CA VAL A 55 -12.01 -4.55 -0.62
C VAL A 55 -10.62 -3.93 -0.52
N VAL A 56 -9.59 -4.75 -0.78
CA VAL A 56 -8.22 -4.26 -0.87
C VAL A 56 -8.08 -3.63 -2.25
N ASP A 57 -8.01 -2.29 -2.30
CA ASP A 57 -7.77 -1.56 -3.55
C ASP A 57 -6.50 -2.13 -4.22
N GLU A 58 -6.53 -2.38 -5.52
CA GLU A 58 -5.40 -2.95 -6.27
C GLU A 58 -4.13 -2.10 -6.13
N LYS A 59 -4.28 -0.81 -5.81
CA LYS A 59 -3.18 0.11 -5.50
C LYS A 59 -2.45 -0.22 -4.19
N ASP A 60 -3.07 -0.97 -3.28
CA ASP A 60 -2.44 -1.44 -2.05
C ASP A 60 -1.60 -2.71 -2.27
N LYS A 61 -1.69 -3.35 -3.45
CA LYS A 61 -0.77 -4.40 -3.90
C LYS A 61 0.51 -3.83 -4.53
N ILE A 62 1.09 -2.78 -3.94
CA ILE A 62 2.39 -2.27 -4.37
C ILE A 62 3.43 -2.68 -3.35
N THR A 63 4.13 -3.77 -3.63
CA THR A 63 5.60 -3.72 -3.66
C THR A 63 6.12 -4.82 -4.57
N THR A 64 6.14 -4.54 -5.87
CA THR A 64 6.98 -5.27 -6.82
C THR A 64 8.44 -4.89 -6.50
N LEU A 65 9.00 -5.45 -5.42
CA LEU A 65 10.41 -5.27 -5.04
C LEU A 65 11.36 -5.99 -6.00
N TYR A 66 10.83 -6.83 -6.88
CA TYR A 66 11.57 -7.51 -7.93
C TYR A 66 11.43 -6.75 -9.24
N ASP A 67 12.54 -6.48 -9.92
CA ASP A 67 12.50 -5.98 -11.28
C ASP A 67 11.94 -7.07 -12.20
N VAL A 68 10.62 -7.07 -12.36
CA VAL A 68 9.86 -8.00 -13.21
C VAL A 68 10.44 -8.08 -14.62
N THR A 69 11.05 -7.00 -15.10
CA THR A 69 11.62 -6.97 -16.46
C THR A 69 12.92 -7.76 -16.59
N ALA A 70 13.61 -8.00 -15.47
CA ALA A 70 14.83 -8.81 -15.40
C ALA A 70 14.54 -10.31 -15.38
N ASP A 71 13.30 -10.72 -15.08
CA ASP A 71 12.92 -12.13 -15.11
C ASP A 71 12.90 -12.66 -16.55
N PRO A 72 13.77 -13.62 -16.92
CA PRO A 72 13.79 -14.18 -18.27
C PRO A 72 12.60 -15.10 -18.54
N THR A 73 11.89 -15.55 -17.51
CA THR A 73 10.75 -16.48 -17.63
C THR A 73 9.43 -15.79 -17.97
N LEU A 74 9.37 -14.46 -17.80
CA LEU A 74 8.19 -13.69 -18.10
C LEU A 74 8.09 -13.31 -19.59
N PRO A 75 6.88 -13.33 -20.17
CA PRO A 75 6.69 -13.07 -21.59
C PRO A 75 6.86 -11.57 -21.91
N ARG A 76 7.41 -11.30 -23.09
CA ARG A 76 7.65 -9.95 -23.63
C ARG A 76 6.82 -9.72 -24.88
N THR A 77 6.35 -8.49 -25.09
CA THR A 77 5.67 -8.08 -26.32
C THR A 77 6.25 -6.77 -26.84
N ARG A 78 6.14 -6.57 -28.17
CA ARG A 78 6.48 -5.32 -28.87
C ARG A 78 5.28 -4.61 -29.48
N ASP A 79 4.08 -5.14 -29.24
CA ASP A 79 2.83 -4.65 -29.83
C ASP A 79 2.23 -3.47 -29.04
N VAL A 80 2.83 -3.14 -27.90
CA VAL A 80 2.40 -2.07 -27.01
C VAL A 80 3.47 -0.98 -26.90
N ARG A 81 3.03 0.26 -26.64
CA ARG A 81 3.90 1.41 -26.40
C ARG A 81 3.73 1.91 -24.99
N CYS A 82 4.84 2.15 -24.30
CA CYS A 82 4.82 2.69 -22.96
C CYS A 82 4.18 4.10 -22.94
N PRO A 83 3.17 4.35 -22.09
CA PRO A 83 2.50 5.66 -22.02
C PRO A 83 3.42 6.78 -21.50
N ARG A 84 4.53 6.42 -20.83
CA ARG A 84 5.48 7.39 -20.25
C ARG A 84 6.64 7.75 -21.17
N CYS A 85 7.29 6.75 -21.78
CA CYS A 85 8.50 6.97 -22.58
C CYS A 85 8.38 6.55 -24.06
N ASN A 86 7.21 6.04 -24.48
CA ASN A 86 6.94 5.58 -25.85
C ASN A 86 7.84 4.44 -26.35
N HIS A 87 8.57 3.76 -25.46
CA HIS A 87 9.31 2.56 -25.79
C HIS A 87 8.36 1.42 -26.17
N ASN A 88 8.79 0.58 -27.11
CA ASN A 88 7.97 -0.43 -27.78
C ASN A 88 8.25 -1.85 -27.28
N GLU A 89 8.75 -2.01 -26.06
CA GLU A 89 8.95 -3.34 -25.46
C GLU A 89 8.52 -3.33 -24.00
N ALA A 90 7.70 -4.33 -23.64
CA ALA A 90 7.16 -4.49 -22.31
C ALA A 90 7.09 -5.97 -21.91
N VAL A 91 7.32 -6.24 -20.63
CA VAL A 91 7.00 -7.52 -19.99
C VAL A 91 5.56 -7.48 -19.52
N PHE A 92 4.81 -8.56 -19.66
CA PHE A 92 3.42 -8.62 -19.18
C PHE A 92 3.15 -9.78 -18.24
N VAL A 93 2.24 -9.56 -17.29
CA VAL A 93 1.76 -10.55 -16.33
C VAL A 93 0.25 -10.47 -16.27
N SER A 94 -0.42 -11.63 -16.28
CA SER A 94 -1.86 -11.72 -16.06
C SER A 94 -2.15 -11.97 -14.59
N GLU A 95 -2.95 -11.12 -13.96
CA GLU A 95 -3.37 -11.28 -12.58
C GLU A 95 -4.89 -11.38 -12.48
N PRO A 96 -5.43 -12.26 -11.61
CA PRO A 96 -6.85 -12.29 -11.34
C PRO A 96 -7.25 -11.05 -10.53
N THR A 97 -8.30 -10.38 -11.00
CA THR A 97 -8.93 -9.20 -10.40
C THR A 97 -10.40 -9.50 -10.13
N GLU A 98 -11.09 -8.64 -9.37
CA GLU A 98 -12.54 -8.81 -9.13
C GLU A 98 -13.37 -8.78 -10.42
N GLN A 99 -12.85 -8.13 -11.48
CA GLN A 99 -13.51 -7.98 -12.78
C GLN A 99 -13.09 -9.05 -13.80
N GLY A 100 -12.24 -10.01 -13.41
CA GLY A 100 -11.72 -11.06 -14.29
C GLY A 100 -10.20 -11.04 -14.40
N MET A 101 -9.64 -11.56 -15.50
CA MET A 101 -8.20 -11.57 -15.74
C MET A 101 -7.77 -10.23 -16.34
N THR A 102 -6.89 -9.50 -15.65
CA THR A 102 -6.33 -8.23 -16.14
C THR A 102 -4.86 -8.43 -16.50
N LEU A 103 -4.47 -7.88 -17.66
CA LEU A 103 -3.07 -7.84 -18.09
C LEU A 103 -2.39 -6.56 -17.56
N TYR A 104 -1.23 -6.76 -16.93
CA TYR A 104 -0.36 -5.69 -16.46
C TYR A 104 0.95 -5.69 -17.26
N PHE A 105 1.29 -4.55 -17.83
CA PHE A 105 2.52 -4.32 -18.58
C PHE A 105 3.55 -3.57 -17.74
N HIS A 106 4.82 -3.90 -17.93
CA HIS A 106 5.98 -3.23 -17.34
C HIS A 106 6.96 -2.86 -18.46
N CYS A 107 7.23 -1.57 -18.63
CA CYS A 107 8.16 -1.10 -19.65
C CYS A 107 9.60 -1.52 -19.29
N ILE A 108 10.33 -2.10 -20.26
CA ILE A 108 11.73 -2.51 -20.04
C ILE A 108 12.64 -1.29 -19.84
N ALA A 109 12.37 -0.18 -20.51
CA ALA A 109 13.21 1.01 -20.47
C ALA A 109 12.99 1.89 -19.23
N CYS A 110 11.74 2.23 -18.90
CA CYS A 110 11.43 3.20 -17.83
C CYS A 110 10.71 2.60 -16.61
N LYS A 111 10.45 1.28 -16.62
CA LYS A 111 9.78 0.54 -15.54
C LYS A 111 8.37 1.01 -15.20
N GLU A 112 7.77 1.85 -16.05
CA GLU A 112 6.37 2.23 -15.89
C GLU A 112 5.48 0.99 -15.95
N LYS A 113 4.57 0.86 -15.00
CA LYS A 113 3.55 -0.18 -14.94
C LYS A 113 2.21 0.40 -15.39
N TRP A 114 1.52 -0.27 -16.30
CA TRP A 114 0.15 0.08 -16.69
C TRP A 114 -0.68 -1.17 -16.94
N ARG A 115 -2.00 -1.04 -16.93
CA ARG A 115 -2.92 -2.14 -17.23
C ARG A 115 -3.47 -2.00 -18.64
N ASP A 116 -3.88 -3.11 -19.24
CA ASP A 116 -4.68 -3.07 -20.46
C ASP A 116 -6.06 -2.47 -20.17
N TYR A 117 -6.54 -1.63 -21.08
CA TYR A 117 -7.90 -1.08 -21.03
C TYR A 117 -8.60 -1.57 -22.30
N VAL A 118 -8.96 -2.87 -22.32
CA VAL A 118 -9.94 -3.38 -23.28
C VAL A 118 -11.34 -3.12 -22.72
#